data_AF-A0A534KM38-F1
#
_entry.id   AF-A0A534KM38-F1
#
_cell.length_a   1.000
_cell.length_b   1.000
_cell.length_c   1.000
_cell.angle_alpha   90.00
_cell.angle_beta   90.00
_cell.angle_gamma   90.00
#
_symmetry.space_group_name_H-M   'P 1'
#
loop_
_entity.id
_entity.type
_entity.pdbx_description
1 polymer ?
#
loop_
_entity_poly.entity_id
_entity_poly.type
_entity_poly.pdbx_seq_one_letter_code
_entity_poly.pdbx_strand_id
1 'polypeptide(L)'
;MDKRLWYLIAGTRGGINRARILWTLHDRPYNANDLATRLALDYKTVRHHLDVLRENDCVMTLGNEGYGTLYSLSPRLQVHFEDFLEIWRRIESRVGEK
;
A
#
# COMPACT_ATOMS: atom_id res chain seq x y z
N MET A 1 5.50 4.67 16.06
CA MET A 1 5.66 5.39 14.79
C MET A 1 6.97 5.03 14.07
N ASP A 2 6.88 4.07 13.17
CA ASP A 2 7.94 3.67 12.25
C ASP A 2 8.36 4.82 11.30
N LYS A 3 9.61 5.29 11.43
CA LYS A 3 10.18 6.36 10.58
C LYS A 3 10.25 5.98 9.10
N ARG A 4 10.46 4.69 8.80
CA ARG A 4 10.54 4.18 7.42
C ARG A 4 9.18 4.20 6.76
N LEU A 5 8.15 3.70 7.47
CA LEU A 5 6.76 3.75 6.99
C LEU A 5 6.28 5.19 6.78
N TRP A 6 6.63 6.11 7.69
CA TRP A 6 6.33 7.53 7.51
C TRP A 6 6.96 8.10 6.24
N TYR A 7 8.25 7.87 6.00
CA TYR A 7 8.90 8.37 4.80
C TYR A 7 8.30 7.78 3.52
N LEU A 8 7.97 6.48 3.55
CA LEU A 8 7.37 5.76 2.43
C LEU A 8 5.99 6.31 2.02
N ILE A 9 5.22 6.79 3.00
CA ILE A 9 3.83 7.20 2.80
C ILE A 9 3.67 8.72 2.75
N ALA A 10 4.33 9.46 3.63
CA ALA A 10 4.24 10.93 3.72
C ALA A 10 5.39 11.67 3.02
N GLY A 11 6.55 11.03 2.85
CA GLY A 11 7.80 11.70 2.46
C GLY A 11 8.20 11.54 0.98
N THR A 12 7.42 10.82 0.18
CA THR A 12 7.82 10.41 -1.18
C THR A 12 6.70 10.61 -2.19
N ARG A 13 7.08 10.88 -3.45
CA ARG A 13 6.12 10.96 -4.56
C ARG A 13 5.37 9.63 -4.69
N GLY A 14 4.05 9.70 -4.80
CA GLY A 14 3.17 8.52 -4.85
C GLY A 14 2.84 7.88 -3.49
N GLY A 15 3.21 8.50 -2.37
CA GLY A 15 2.93 7.97 -1.04
C GLY A 15 1.44 7.80 -0.74
N ILE A 16 0.61 8.72 -1.24
CA ILE A 16 -0.86 8.61 -1.17
C ILE A 16 -1.35 7.34 -1.89
N ASN A 17 -0.85 7.03 -3.08
CA ASN A 17 -1.26 5.82 -3.80
C ASN A 17 -0.78 4.55 -3.09
N ARG A 18 0.43 4.54 -2.52
CA ARG A 18 0.88 3.44 -1.67
C ARG A 18 -0.04 3.23 -0.47
N ALA A 19 -0.45 4.31 0.20
CA ALA A 19 -1.38 4.19 1.32
C ALA A 19 -2.77 3.69 0.91
N ARG A 20 -3.29 4.15 -0.24
CA ARG A 20 -4.54 3.63 -0.82
C ARG A 20 -4.45 2.13 -1.12
N ILE A 21 -3.31 1.66 -1.62
CA ILE A 21 -3.05 0.23 -1.83
C ILE A 21 -3.06 -0.52 -0.48
N LEU A 22 -2.31 -0.04 0.51
CA LEU A 22 -2.26 -0.68 1.84
C LEU A 22 -3.63 -0.74 2.52
N TRP A 23 -4.38 0.37 2.47
CA TRP A 23 -5.75 0.42 2.97
C TRP A 23 -6.66 -0.60 2.27
N THR A 24 -6.54 -0.73 0.95
CA THR A 24 -7.32 -1.71 0.17
C THR A 24 -6.93 -3.15 0.50
N LEU A 25 -5.62 -3.42 0.66
CA LEU A 25 -5.10 -4.75 1.00
C LEU A 25 -5.39 -5.18 2.45
N HIS A 26 -5.72 -4.23 3.33
CA HIS A 26 -6.16 -4.53 4.70
C HIS A 26 -7.53 -5.22 4.74
N ASP A 27 -8.42 -4.91 3.78
CA ASP A 27 -9.73 -5.57 3.65
C ASP A 27 -9.58 -7.04 3.25
N ARG A 28 -8.83 -7.31 2.17
CA ARG A 28 -8.47 -8.66 1.72
C ARG A 28 -7.33 -8.62 0.70
N PRO A 29 -6.73 -9.76 0.34
CA PRO A 29 -5.74 -9.83 -0.72
C PRO A 29 -6.33 -9.51 -2.11
N TYR A 30 -5.55 -8.84 -2.96
CA TYR A 30 -5.92 -8.48 -4.33
C TYR A 30 -4.74 -8.69 -5.28
N ASN A 31 -5.01 -8.97 -6.56
CA ASN A 31 -3.97 -8.93 -7.59
C ASN A 31 -3.75 -7.48 -8.09
N ALA A 32 -2.68 -7.26 -8.86
CA ALA A 32 -2.34 -5.93 -9.35
C ALA A 32 -3.39 -5.32 -10.32
N ASN A 33 -4.10 -6.14 -11.11
CA ASN A 33 -5.19 -5.68 -11.99
C ASN A 33 -6.41 -5.22 -11.18
N ASP A 34 -6.78 -5.96 -10.14
CA ASP A 34 -7.88 -5.58 -9.25
C ASP A 34 -7.59 -4.25 -8.56
N LEU A 35 -6.36 -4.08 -8.06
CA LEU A 35 -5.92 -2.84 -7.44
C LEU A 35 -5.92 -1.67 -8.42
N ALA A 36 -5.45 -1.86 -9.65
CA ALA A 36 -5.47 -0.85 -10.71
C ALA A 36 -6.91 -0.38 -10.99
N THR A 37 -7.83 -1.33 -11.13
CA THR A 37 -9.25 -1.05 -11.38
C THR A 37 -9.88 -0.31 -10.21
N ARG A 38 -9.74 -0.83 -8.98
CA ARG A 38 -10.35 -0.26 -7.76
C ARG A 38 -9.83 1.13 -7.41
N LEU A 39 -8.56 1.37 -7.66
CA LEU A 39 -7.91 2.64 -7.33
C LEU A 39 -7.92 3.64 -8.50
N ALA A 40 -8.48 3.26 -9.66
CA ALA A 40 -8.43 4.03 -10.90
C ALA A 40 -6.99 4.48 -11.23
N LEU A 41 -6.06 3.52 -11.18
CA LEU A 41 -4.63 3.72 -11.47
C LEU A 41 -4.21 2.89 -12.67
N ASP A 42 -3.20 3.35 -13.40
CA ASP A 42 -2.56 2.55 -14.43
C ASP A 42 -1.89 1.30 -13.84
N TYR A 43 -1.96 0.17 -14.56
CA TYR A 43 -1.42 -1.10 -14.11
C TYR A 43 0.08 -1.04 -13.78
N LYS A 44 0.90 -0.37 -14.61
CA LYS A 44 2.34 -0.23 -14.36
C LYS A 44 2.60 0.63 -13.14
N THR A 45 1.74 1.62 -12.88
CA THR A 45 1.80 2.44 -11.66
C THR A 45 1.56 1.61 -10.41
N VAL A 46 0.54 0.75 -10.42
CA VAL A 46 0.26 -0.17 -9.30
C VAL A 46 1.40 -1.16 -9.10
N ARG A 47 1.91 -1.76 -10.19
CA ARG A 47 3.07 -2.67 -10.13
C ARG A 47 4.27 -2.02 -9.46
N HIS A 48 4.65 -0.82 -9.90
CA HIS A 48 5.74 -0.07 -9.31
C HIS A 48 5.52 0.18 -7.80
N HIS A 49 4.30 0.56 -7.40
CA HIS A 49 3.99 0.75 -5.98
C HIS A 49 4.05 -0.55 -5.17
N LEU A 50 3.57 -1.68 -5.72
CA LEU A 50 3.65 -2.98 -5.06
C LEU A 50 5.09 -3.44 -4.88
N ASP A 51 5.95 -3.23 -5.88
CA ASP A 51 7.37 -3.55 -5.80
C ASP A 51 8.05 -2.74 -4.67
N VAL A 52 7.82 -1.42 -4.64
CA VAL A 52 8.32 -0.55 -3.57
C VAL A 52 7.78 -0.96 -2.20
N LEU A 53 6.50 -1.30 -2.08
CA LEU A 53 5.90 -1.76 -0.80
C LEU A 53 6.49 -3.10 -0.35
N ARG A 54 6.79 -4.01 -1.30
CA ARG A 54 7.39 -5.32 -1.02
C ARG A 54 8.83 -5.18 -0.53
N GLU A 55 9.64 -4.34 -1.18
CA GLU A 55 11.00 -3.99 -0.75
C GLU A 55 11.05 -3.35 0.66
N ASN A 56 9.93 -2.77 1.09
CA ASN A 56 9.76 -2.17 2.41
C ASN A 56 9.00 -3.05 3.41
N ASP A 57 8.85 -4.35 3.12
CA ASP A 57 8.18 -5.33 3.98
C ASP A 57 6.80 -4.86 4.46
N CYS A 58 6.07 -4.19 3.57
CA CYS A 58 4.69 -3.74 3.82
C CYS A 58 3.68 -4.69 3.19
N VAL A 59 4.05 -5.36 2.09
CA VAL A 59 3.20 -6.34 1.41
C VAL A 59 3.98 -7.62 1.13
N MET A 60 3.26 -8.72 1.04
CA MET A 60 3.78 -10.02 0.59
C MET A 60 2.89 -10.58 -0.52
N THR A 61 3.39 -11.59 -1.23
CA THR A 61 2.63 -12.33 -2.24
C THR A 61 2.07 -13.61 -1.65
N LEU A 62 0.88 -14.03 -2.09
CA LEU A 62 0.29 -15.30 -1.74
C LEU A 62 0.35 -16.28 -2.93
N GLY A 63 0.73 -17.52 -2.66
CA GLY A 63 0.87 -18.57 -3.67
C GLY A 63 2.11 -18.40 -4.55
N ASN A 64 2.08 -19.04 -5.73
CA ASN A 64 3.20 -19.02 -6.67
C ASN A 64 3.26 -17.67 -7.42
N GLU A 65 4.48 -17.19 -7.67
CA GLU A 65 4.72 -15.98 -8.46
C GLU A 65 4.33 -16.22 -9.93
N GLY A 66 3.61 -15.27 -10.55
CA GLY A 66 3.15 -15.40 -11.93
C GLY A 66 1.93 -14.54 -12.27
N TYR A 67 1.19 -14.97 -13.31
CA TYR A 67 -0.03 -14.28 -13.71
C TYR A 67 -1.11 -14.44 -12.63
N GLY A 68 -1.65 -13.32 -12.15
CA GLY A 68 -2.68 -13.32 -11.11
C GLY A 68 -2.16 -13.43 -9.67
N THR A 69 -0.86 -13.19 -9.42
CA THR A 69 -0.32 -13.16 -8.05
C THR A 69 -1.12 -12.22 -7.16
N LEU A 70 -1.59 -12.75 -6.04
CA LEU A 70 -2.29 -12.00 -5.00
C LEU A 70 -1.27 -11.34 -4.07
N TYR A 71 -1.54 -10.10 -3.72
CA TYR A 71 -0.81 -9.33 -2.73
C TYR A 71 -1.64 -9.23 -1.46
N SER A 72 -1.00 -9.33 -0.30
CA SER A 72 -1.58 -9.07 1.02
C SER A 72 -0.64 -8.18 1.83
N LEU A 73 -1.12 -7.63 2.95
CA LEU A 73 -0.22 -7.01 3.92
C LEU A 73 0.80 -8.02 4.44
N SER A 74 2.03 -7.59 4.68
CA SER A 74 3.02 -8.41 5.37
C SER A 74 2.58 -8.68 6.82
N PRO A 75 3.02 -9.77 7.47
CA PRO A 75 2.71 -10.02 8.87
C PRO A 75 3.17 -8.86 9.77
N ARG A 76 4.33 -8.26 9.45
CA ARG A 76 4.87 -7.10 10.14
C ARG A 76 3.91 -5.91 10.09
N LEU A 77 3.39 -5.58 8.91
CA LEU A 77 2.47 -4.45 8.78
C LEU A 77 1.09 -4.76 9.38
N GLN A 78 0.62 -6.01 9.34
CA GLN A 78 -0.61 -6.41 10.02
C GLN A 78 -0.52 -6.20 11.54
N VAL A 79 0.58 -6.63 12.17
CA VAL A 79 0.81 -6.45 13.61
C VAL A 79 0.88 -4.97 14.00
N HIS A 80 1.48 -4.15 13.15
CA HIS A 80 1.67 -2.72 13.38
C HIS A 80 0.73 -1.84 12.55
N PHE A 81 -0.47 -2.33 12.23
CA PHE A 81 -1.37 -1.60 11.33
C PHE A 81 -1.84 -0.25 11.90
N GLU A 82 -1.92 -0.12 13.22
CA GLU A 82 -2.20 1.15 13.89
C GLU A 82 -1.17 2.25 13.55
N ASP A 83 0.12 1.90 13.42
CA ASP A 83 1.13 2.87 12.97
C ASP A 83 0.78 3.39 11.57
N PHE A 84 0.28 2.54 10.66
CA PHE A 84 -0.20 3.00 9.35
C PHE A 84 -1.42 3.90 9.45
N LEU A 85 -2.40 3.57 10.31
CA LEU A 85 -3.62 4.35 10.50
C LEU A 85 -3.33 5.77 11.01
N GLU A 86 -2.41 5.92 11.96
CA GLU A 86 -1.97 7.23 12.43
C GLU A 86 -1.41 8.09 11.30
N ILE A 87 -0.62 7.48 10.41
CA ILE A 87 0.00 8.16 9.28
C ILE A 87 -1.05 8.53 8.24
N TRP A 88 -1.96 7.60 7.93
CA TRP A 88 -3.03 7.80 6.96
C TRP A 88 -3.94 8.96 7.36
N ARG A 89 -4.42 8.98 8.62
CA ARG A 89 -5.27 10.05 9.15
C ARG A 89 -4.61 11.44 9.03
N ARG A 90 -3.29 11.52 9.29
CA ARG A 90 -2.52 12.77 9.17
C ARG A 90 -2.34 13.25 7.73
N ILE A 91 -2.43 12.36 6.75
CA ILE A 91 -2.30 12.72 5.33
C ILE A 91 -3.67 13.04 4.73
N GLU A 92 -4.69 12.26 5.07
CA GLU A 92 -6.07 12.50 4.63
C GLU A 92 -6.57 13.88 5.09
N SER A 93 -6.28 14.26 6.34
CA SER A 93 -6.61 15.60 6.85
C SER A 93 -5.99 16.72 6.01
N ARG A 94 -4.83 16.49 5.37
CA ARG A 94 -4.12 17.48 4.53
C ARG A 94 -4.59 17.49 3.07
N VAL A 95 -5.30 16.44 2.63
CA VAL A 95 -5.84 16.32 1.27
C VAL A 95 -7.27 16.88 1.21
N GLY A 96 -8.04 16.80 2.30
CA GLY A 96 -9.40 17.35 2.39
C GLY A 96 -9.49 18.87 2.63
N GLU A 97 -8.37 19.56 2.87
CA GLU A 97 -8.30 21.02 3.03
C GLU A 97 -8.13 21.79 1.70
N LYS A 98 -8.39 21.15 0.56
CA LYS A 98 -8.26 21.75 -0.78
C LYS A 98 -9.53 21.71 -1.60
#